data_AF-T0UE40-F1
#
_entry.id   AF-T0UE40-F1
#
_cell.length_a   1.000
_cell.length_b   1.000
_cell.length_c   1.000
_cell.angle_alpha   90.00
_cell.angle_beta   90.00
_cell.angle_gamma   90.00
#
_symmetry.space_group_name_H-M   'P 1'
#
loop_
_entity.id
_entity.type
_entity.pdbx_description
1 polymer ?
#
loop_
_entity_poly.entity_id
_entity_poly.type
_entity_poly.pdbx_seq_one_letter_code
_entity_poly.pdbx_strand_id
1 'polypeptide(L)'
;MTLYIIANPHSGNRSAKDIIATLKTHSEQNVITFFTRYRNDEENQVKQVLKSFQYSQDKLLILGGDGTLSKVLYYWPAEIPFAYYPIGSGNDFARALGLRKNPIQLMKSLEKSPKEITVFTYQKGLVLNSLDLGFASWVINHVEHSKLKAKLNKFHLGNLIYVLTAIQCLIKKPAFASLVLENEVGESIELKDLFFFH
;
A
#
# COMPACT_ATOMS: atom_id res chain seq x y z
N MET A 1 -8.57 -24.77 7.89
CA MET A 1 -8.63 -23.33 7.57
C MET A 1 -7.86 -22.53 8.62
N THR A 2 -6.77 -21.92 8.18
CA THR A 2 -5.94 -20.98 8.94
C THR A 2 -6.04 -19.59 8.30
N LEU A 3 -6.20 -18.56 9.13
CA LEU A 3 -6.10 -17.16 8.71
C LEU A 3 -4.66 -16.68 8.88
N TYR A 4 -3.97 -16.48 7.76
CA TYR A 4 -2.64 -15.89 7.74
C TYR A 4 -2.76 -14.37 7.71
N ILE A 5 -2.00 -13.67 8.54
CA ILE A 5 -1.97 -12.21 8.59
C ILE A 5 -0.57 -11.73 8.22
N ILE A 6 -0.43 -10.92 7.18
CA ILE A 6 0.78 -10.12 6.94
C ILE A 6 0.51 -8.69 7.41
N ALA A 7 1.26 -8.24 8.43
CA ALA A 7 1.02 -6.96 9.07
C ALA A 7 2.25 -6.06 9.08
N ASN A 8 2.04 -4.76 8.83
CA ASN A 8 3.04 -3.73 9.11
C ASN A 8 2.82 -3.16 10.53
N PRO A 9 3.69 -3.47 11.51
CA PRO A 9 3.49 -3.07 12.90
C PRO A 9 3.60 -1.55 13.12
N HIS A 10 4.19 -0.82 12.17
CA HIS A 10 4.39 0.63 12.27
C HIS A 10 3.28 1.45 11.58
N SER A 11 2.37 0.81 10.85
CA SER A 11 1.22 1.50 10.25
C SER A 11 0.21 1.95 11.32
N GLY A 12 -0.53 3.03 11.04
CA GLY A 12 -1.73 3.40 11.79
C GLY A 12 -1.54 3.70 13.27
N ASN A 13 -0.54 4.51 13.62
CA ASN A 13 -0.19 4.81 15.01
C ASN A 13 0.08 3.55 15.85
N ARG A 14 0.60 2.47 15.23
CA ARG A 14 0.94 1.19 15.89
C ARG A 14 -0.27 0.39 16.40
N SER A 15 -1.47 0.65 15.87
CA SER A 15 -2.71 -0.08 16.21
C SER A 15 -2.77 -1.52 15.69
N ALA A 16 -1.81 -1.96 14.87
CA ALA A 16 -1.80 -3.28 14.25
C ALA A 16 -1.95 -4.42 15.27
N LYS A 17 -1.25 -4.32 16.40
CA LYS A 17 -1.27 -5.36 17.45
C LYS A 17 -2.65 -5.49 18.10
N ASP A 18 -3.32 -4.38 18.37
CA ASP A 18 -4.64 -4.36 19.02
C ASP A 18 -5.71 -4.94 18.10
N ILE A 19 -5.64 -4.63 16.80
CA ILE A 19 -6.53 -5.21 15.80
C ILE A 19 -6.28 -6.71 15.67
N ILE A 20 -5.02 -7.16 15.61
CA ILE A 20 -4.69 -8.59 15.54
C ILE A 20 -5.16 -9.32 16.79
N ALA A 21 -5.00 -8.73 17.98
CA ALA A 21 -5.53 -9.31 19.22
C ALA A 21 -7.06 -9.47 19.14
N THR A 22 -7.76 -8.43 18.69
CA THR A 22 -9.22 -8.48 18.49
C THR A 22 -9.63 -9.59 17.52
N LEU A 23 -8.92 -9.72 16.39
CA LEU A 23 -9.17 -10.76 15.39
C LEU A 23 -8.93 -12.16 15.95
N LYS A 24 -7.87 -12.35 16.74
CA LYS A 24 -7.57 -13.63 17.41
C LYS A 24 -8.66 -14.01 18.41
N THR A 25 -9.16 -13.06 19.19
CA THR A 25 -10.23 -13.31 20.16
C THR A 25 -11.56 -13.69 19.51
N HIS A 26 -11.85 -13.17 18.31
CA HIS A 26 -13.13 -13.36 17.62
C HIS A 26 -13.04 -14.34 16.44
N SER A 27 -11.90 -15.02 16.25
CA SER A 27 -11.74 -16.04 15.23
C SER A 27 -11.84 -17.42 15.86
N GLU A 28 -12.70 -18.27 15.30
CA GLU A 28 -12.78 -19.69 15.66
C GLU A 28 -11.66 -20.52 14.99
N GLN A 29 -10.89 -19.89 14.09
CA GLN A 29 -9.83 -20.53 13.31
C GLN A 29 -8.45 -20.22 13.87
N ASN A 30 -7.47 -21.02 13.49
CA ASN A 30 -6.09 -20.71 13.79
C ASN A 30 -5.66 -19.42 13.07
N VAL A 31 -5.01 -18.50 13.79
CA VAL A 31 -4.53 -17.22 13.24
C VAL A 31 -3.01 -17.13 13.39
N ILE A 32 -2.31 -17.13 12.26
CA ILE A 32 -0.85 -17.01 12.21
C ILE A 32 -0.48 -15.63 11.69
N THR A 33 0.40 -14.91 12.39
CA THR A 33 0.76 -13.52 12.05
C THR A 33 2.23 -13.40 11.69
N PHE A 34 2.50 -12.75 10.57
CA PHE A 34 3.79 -12.41 10.01
C PHE A 34 3.95 -10.89 9.98
N PHE A 35 4.91 -10.37 10.75
CA PHE A 35 5.16 -8.93 10.80
C PHE A 35 6.31 -8.56 9.87
N THR A 36 6.14 -7.51 9.06
CA THR A 36 7.26 -6.90 8.35
C THR A 36 8.24 -6.30 9.35
N ARG A 37 9.54 -6.56 9.19
CA ARG A 37 10.57 -6.14 10.15
C ARG A 37 11.35 -4.90 9.71
N TYR A 38 11.47 -4.68 8.40
CA TYR A 38 12.19 -3.58 7.79
C TYR A 38 11.53 -3.16 6.48
N ARG A 39 12.01 -2.07 5.88
CA ARG A 39 11.49 -1.56 4.61
C ARG A 39 11.63 -2.62 3.51
N ASN A 40 10.53 -2.97 2.85
CA ASN A 40 10.47 -3.96 1.76
C ASN A 40 10.62 -5.43 2.22
N ASP A 41 10.34 -5.75 3.48
CA ASP A 41 10.34 -7.14 3.99
C ASP A 41 9.08 -7.94 3.56
N GLU A 42 8.12 -7.33 2.86
CA GLU A 42 6.86 -7.96 2.44
C GLU A 42 7.08 -9.23 1.60
N GLU A 43 8.09 -9.26 0.72
CA GLU A 43 8.47 -10.44 -0.07
C GLU A 43 8.79 -11.65 0.82
N ASN A 44 9.59 -11.44 1.86
CA ASN A 44 9.98 -12.50 2.78
C ASN A 44 8.78 -13.03 3.57
N GLN A 45 7.86 -12.14 3.96
CA GLN A 45 6.65 -12.55 4.67
C GLN A 45 5.73 -13.37 3.77
N VAL A 46 5.54 -12.95 2.51
CA VAL A 46 4.79 -13.73 1.52
C VAL A 46 5.42 -15.11 1.29
N LYS A 47 6.74 -15.17 1.07
CA LYS A 47 7.45 -16.45 0.92
C LYS A 47 7.31 -17.35 2.14
N GLN A 48 7.29 -16.81 3.35
CA GLN A 48 7.10 -17.59 4.57
C GLN A 48 5.67 -18.11 4.71
N VAL A 49 4.67 -17.30 4.37
CA VAL A 49 3.25 -17.74 4.34
C VAL A 49 3.08 -18.89 3.36
N LEU A 50 3.56 -18.73 2.13
CA LEU A 50 3.38 -19.71 1.05
C LEU A 50 4.03 -21.08 1.31
N LYS A 51 5.00 -21.19 2.24
CA LYS A 51 5.59 -22.48 2.62
C LYS A 51 4.60 -23.44 3.29
N SER A 52 3.58 -22.91 3.94
CA SER A 52 2.62 -23.68 4.73
C SER A 52 1.16 -23.41 4.33
N PHE A 53 0.94 -22.57 3.32
CA PHE A 53 -0.38 -22.13 2.90
C PHE A 53 -1.11 -23.21 2.09
N GLN A 54 -2.32 -23.57 2.52
CA GLN A 54 -3.20 -24.49 1.79
C GLN A 54 -4.18 -23.71 0.91
N TYR A 55 -3.92 -23.66 -0.39
CA TYR A 55 -4.65 -22.85 -1.38
C TYR A 55 -6.19 -22.98 -1.33
N SER A 56 -6.72 -24.18 -1.05
CA SER A 56 -8.16 -24.43 -1.05
C SER A 56 -8.86 -24.17 0.29
N GLN A 57 -8.12 -23.86 1.36
CA GLN A 57 -8.67 -23.76 2.71
C GLN A 57 -8.24 -22.52 3.48
N ASP A 58 -7.03 -22.03 3.24
CA ASP A 58 -6.45 -20.94 4.02
C ASP A 58 -6.78 -19.59 3.40
N LYS A 59 -6.76 -18.55 4.24
CA LYS A 59 -7.08 -17.18 3.83
C LYS A 59 -5.93 -16.26 4.20
N LEU A 60 -5.62 -15.29 3.33
CA LEU A 60 -4.68 -14.21 3.64
C LEU A 60 -5.43 -12.95 4.03
N LEU A 61 -5.01 -12.33 5.14
CA LEU A 61 -5.38 -10.98 5.53
C LEU A 61 -4.15 -10.07 5.55
N ILE A 62 -4.22 -8.98 4.80
CA ILE A 62 -3.20 -7.94 4.77
C ILE A 62 -3.63 -6.81 5.69
N LEU A 63 -2.78 -6.45 6.65
CA LEU A 63 -3.06 -5.42 7.65
C LEU A 63 -2.01 -4.31 7.58
N GLY A 64 -2.37 -3.20 6.95
CA GLY A 64 -1.42 -2.12 6.65
C GLY A 64 -2.04 -0.94 5.91
N GLY A 65 -1.20 -0.05 5.38
CA GLY A 65 -1.60 0.98 4.40
C GLY A 65 -1.50 0.48 2.96
N ASP A 66 -1.80 1.35 2.00
CA ASP A 66 -1.75 1.02 0.56
C ASP A 66 -0.36 0.52 0.12
N GLY A 67 0.72 1.08 0.69
CA GLY A 67 2.09 0.65 0.36
C GLY A 67 2.46 -0.75 0.89
N THR A 68 1.82 -1.23 1.96
CA THR A 68 1.97 -2.62 2.40
C THR A 68 1.11 -3.53 1.53
N LEU A 69 -0.11 -3.10 1.21
CA LEU A 69 -1.01 -3.83 0.31
C LEU A 69 -0.36 -4.07 -1.06
N SER A 70 0.10 -3.03 -1.75
CA SER A 70 0.68 -3.15 -3.09
C SER A 70 1.91 -4.07 -3.13
N LYS A 71 2.79 -3.99 -2.13
CA LYS A 71 3.99 -4.84 -2.05
C LYS A 71 3.65 -6.29 -1.75
N VAL A 72 2.67 -6.57 -0.89
CA VAL A 72 2.23 -7.95 -0.66
C VAL A 72 1.61 -8.52 -1.94
N LEU A 73 0.71 -7.77 -2.59
CA LEU A 73 0.07 -8.22 -3.83
C LEU A 73 1.05 -8.45 -4.97
N TYR A 74 2.15 -7.69 -5.04
CA TYR A 74 3.19 -7.89 -6.05
C TYR A 74 3.85 -9.29 -5.97
N TYR A 75 3.94 -9.88 -4.77
CA TYR A 75 4.53 -11.21 -4.56
C TYR A 75 3.48 -12.31 -4.34
N TRP A 76 2.22 -11.94 -4.13
CA TRP A 76 1.14 -12.87 -3.85
C TRP A 76 0.60 -13.46 -5.15
N PRO A 77 0.30 -14.77 -5.21
CA PRO A 77 -0.28 -15.38 -6.42
C PRO A 77 -1.63 -14.74 -6.77
N ALA A 78 -1.80 -14.32 -8.02
CA ALA A 78 -2.93 -13.51 -8.47
C ALA A 78 -4.27 -14.24 -8.35
N GLU A 79 -4.25 -15.57 -8.41
CA GLU A 79 -5.42 -16.45 -8.37
C GLU A 79 -5.94 -16.67 -6.95
N ILE A 80 -5.16 -16.32 -5.92
CA ILE A 80 -5.55 -16.54 -4.53
C ILE A 80 -6.15 -15.27 -3.94
N PRO A 81 -7.42 -15.32 -3.46
CA PRO A 81 -8.04 -14.18 -2.80
C PRO A 81 -7.28 -13.70 -1.57
N PHE A 82 -7.39 -12.40 -1.31
CA PHE A 82 -6.90 -11.77 -0.09
C PHE A 82 -8.00 -10.93 0.56
N ALA A 83 -7.88 -10.74 1.86
CA ALA A 83 -8.62 -9.74 2.62
C ALA A 83 -7.69 -8.59 2.99
N TYR A 84 -8.26 -7.40 3.20
CA TYR A 84 -7.50 -6.20 3.52
C TYR A 84 -8.14 -5.44 4.68
N TYR A 85 -7.33 -5.09 5.69
CA TYR A 85 -7.73 -4.22 6.78
C TYR A 85 -6.89 -2.93 6.81
N PRO A 86 -7.49 -1.78 6.46
CA PRO A 86 -6.77 -0.52 6.25
C PRO A 86 -6.43 0.17 7.57
N ILE A 87 -5.15 0.12 7.96
CA ILE A 87 -4.64 0.86 9.13
C ILE A 87 -3.72 2.02 8.76
N GLY A 88 -3.39 2.24 7.48
CA GLY A 88 -2.58 3.39 7.06
C GLY A 88 -3.23 4.75 7.32
N SER A 89 -2.51 5.83 7.06
CA SER A 89 -3.03 7.21 7.11
C SER A 89 -3.86 7.57 5.87
N GLY A 90 -3.42 7.13 4.68
CA GLY A 90 -4.12 7.31 3.40
C GLY A 90 -5.25 6.30 3.23
N ASN A 91 -4.91 5.05 2.87
CA ASN A 91 -5.86 3.98 2.53
C ASN A 91 -6.80 4.37 1.38
N ASP A 92 -6.24 4.94 0.30
CA ASP A 92 -7.00 5.34 -0.88
C ASP A 92 -7.79 4.16 -1.46
N PHE A 93 -7.18 2.97 -1.51
CA PHE A 93 -7.83 1.77 -2.02
C PHE A 93 -9.07 1.39 -1.21
N ALA A 94 -8.94 1.40 0.12
CA ALA A 94 -10.06 1.09 1.00
C ALA A 94 -11.16 2.16 0.93
N ARG A 95 -10.81 3.43 0.76
CA ARG A 95 -11.78 4.52 0.57
C ARG A 95 -12.54 4.37 -0.74
N ALA A 96 -11.86 4.07 -1.84
CA ALA A 96 -12.46 3.87 -3.16
C ALA A 96 -13.47 2.70 -3.15
N LEU A 97 -13.18 1.63 -2.40
CA LEU A 97 -14.06 0.47 -2.27
C LEU A 97 -15.09 0.57 -1.13
N GLY A 98 -15.11 1.67 -0.37
CA GLY A 98 -16.01 1.84 0.77
C GLY A 98 -15.78 0.83 1.90
N LEU A 99 -14.55 0.35 2.08
CA LEU A 99 -14.21 -0.64 3.11
C LEU A 99 -14.31 -0.02 4.51
N ARG A 100 -15.07 -0.68 5.38
CA ARG A 100 -15.26 -0.24 6.78
C ARG A 100 -14.16 -0.80 7.68
N LYS A 101 -13.63 0.04 8.58
CA LYS A 101 -12.64 -0.35 9.61
C LYS A 101 -13.32 -1.04 10.80
N ASN A 102 -13.90 -2.22 10.57
CA ASN A 102 -14.50 -3.02 11.63
C ASN A 102 -13.99 -4.47 11.55
N PRO A 103 -13.20 -4.94 12.54
CA PRO A 103 -12.61 -6.29 12.52
C PRO A 103 -13.66 -7.41 12.45
N ILE A 104 -14.81 -7.23 13.10
CA ILE A 104 -15.89 -8.23 13.08
C ILE A 104 -16.54 -8.30 11.69
N GLN A 105 -16.76 -7.16 11.04
CA GLN A 105 -17.28 -7.14 9.67
C GLN A 105 -16.27 -7.72 8.67
N LEU A 106 -14.98 -7.48 8.88
CA LEU A 106 -13.92 -8.11 8.10
C LEU A 106 -14.00 -9.63 8.20
N MET A 107 -14.09 -10.19 9.42
CA MET A 107 -14.23 -11.64 9.61
C MET A 107 -15.44 -12.20 8.87
N LYS A 108 -16.58 -11.50 8.94
CA LYS A 108 -17.78 -11.89 8.17
C LYS A 108 -17.59 -11.80 6.65
N SER A 109 -16.73 -10.90 6.16
CA SER A 109 -16.45 -10.80 4.72
C SER A 109 -15.56 -11.92 4.20
N LEU A 110 -14.80 -12.61 5.07
CA LEU A 110 -13.96 -13.73 4.66
C LEU A 110 -14.79 -14.89 4.10
N GLU A 111 -16.05 -15.03 4.50
CA GLU A 111 -16.96 -16.09 4.02
C GLU A 111 -17.73 -15.72 2.75
N LYS A 112 -17.51 -14.52 2.21
CA LYS A 112 -18.13 -14.06 0.96
C LYS A 112 -17.27 -14.43 -0.24
N SER A 113 -17.92 -14.55 -1.41
CA SER A 113 -17.21 -14.68 -2.67
C SER A 113 -16.29 -13.48 -2.92
N PRO A 114 -15.06 -13.70 -3.43
CA PRO A 114 -14.14 -12.63 -3.72
C PRO A 114 -14.65 -11.75 -4.87
N LYS A 115 -14.12 -10.53 -4.94
CA LYS A 115 -14.31 -9.64 -6.08
C LYS A 115 -12.98 -9.44 -6.78
N GLU A 116 -12.99 -9.51 -8.11
CA GLU A 116 -11.82 -9.24 -8.92
C GLU A 116 -11.45 -7.75 -8.85
N ILE A 117 -10.15 -7.48 -8.94
CA ILE A 117 -9.59 -6.15 -9.07
C ILE A 117 -8.59 -6.15 -10.22
N THR A 118 -8.50 -5.03 -10.93
CA THR A 118 -7.47 -4.81 -11.94
C THR A 118 -6.34 -4.00 -11.33
N VAL A 119 -5.11 -4.44 -11.56
CA VAL A 119 -3.88 -3.78 -11.09
C VAL A 119 -2.92 -3.67 -12.25
N PHE A 120 -1.99 -2.71 -12.17
CA PHE A 120 -0.90 -2.60 -13.14
C PHE A 120 0.39 -3.10 -12.52
N THR A 121 1.02 -4.10 -13.15
CA THR A 121 2.27 -4.69 -12.67
C THR A 121 3.41 -4.35 -13.62
N TYR A 122 4.57 -3.99 -13.07
CA TYR A 122 5.78 -3.69 -13.81
C TYR A 122 7.00 -4.34 -13.13
N GLN A 123 8.17 -4.30 -13.78
CA GLN A 123 9.38 -5.04 -13.33
C GLN A 123 9.81 -4.80 -11.88
N LYS A 124 9.41 -3.68 -11.27
CA LYS A 124 9.82 -3.31 -9.90
C LYS A 124 8.66 -3.23 -8.91
N GLY A 125 7.43 -3.54 -9.31
CA GLY A 125 6.30 -3.48 -8.38
C GLY A 125 4.91 -3.53 -9.01
N LEU A 126 3.93 -3.23 -8.16
CA LEU A 126 2.51 -3.20 -8.49
C LEU A 126 1.93 -1.82 -8.16
N VAL A 127 1.19 -1.25 -9.10
CA VAL A 127 0.43 -0.01 -8.97
C VAL A 127 -1.01 -0.36 -8.67
N LEU A 128 -1.47 0.07 -7.48
CA LEU A 128 -2.82 -0.22 -6.98
C LEU A 128 -3.81 0.94 -7.21
N ASN A 129 -3.33 2.19 -7.05
CA ASN A 129 -4.19 3.38 -7.07
C ASN A 129 -3.77 4.36 -8.18
N SER A 130 -2.55 4.90 -8.09
CA SER A 130 -2.01 5.88 -9.04
C SER A 130 -0.52 5.66 -9.27
N LEU A 131 -0.05 6.08 -10.45
CA LEU A 131 1.36 6.22 -10.79
C LEU A 131 1.59 7.67 -11.22
N ASP A 132 2.34 8.41 -10.42
CA ASP A 132 2.54 9.84 -10.62
C ASP A 132 3.96 10.13 -11.11
N LEU A 133 4.08 11.07 -12.05
CA LEU A 133 5.34 11.60 -12.57
C LEU A 133 5.35 13.12 -12.47
N GLY A 134 6.54 13.73 -12.33
CA GLY A 134 6.69 15.18 -12.31
C GLY A 134 6.62 15.80 -10.91
N PHE A 135 6.09 17.02 -10.84
CA PHE A 135 6.12 17.86 -9.65
C PHE A 135 5.57 17.17 -8.39
N ALA A 136 4.41 16.51 -8.48
CA ALA A 136 3.79 15.87 -7.32
C ALA A 136 4.70 14.79 -6.70
N SER A 137 5.27 13.90 -7.52
CA SER A 137 6.20 12.86 -7.09
C SER A 137 7.50 13.46 -6.52
N TRP A 138 7.96 14.57 -7.08
CA TRP A 138 9.16 15.25 -6.63
C TRP A 138 8.98 15.91 -5.25
N VAL A 139 7.82 16.52 -4.99
CA VAL A 139 7.44 17.03 -3.67
C VAL A 139 7.38 15.88 -2.66
N ILE A 140 6.73 14.77 -3.00
CA ILE A 140 6.63 13.59 -2.12
C ILE A 140 8.03 13.08 -1.78
N ASN A 141 8.93 12.94 -2.76
CA ASN A 141 10.31 12.50 -2.56
C ASN A 141 11.08 13.44 -1.61
N HIS A 142 10.97 14.76 -1.80
CA HIS A 142 11.58 15.74 -0.90
C HIS A 142 11.01 15.66 0.53
N VAL A 143 9.69 15.48 0.68
CA VAL A 143 9.05 15.31 1.98
C VAL A 143 9.53 14.03 2.68
N GLU A 144 9.68 12.92 1.96
CA GLU A 144 10.18 11.66 2.52
C GLU A 144 11.61 11.76 3.06
N HIS A 145 12.48 12.49 2.37
CA HIS A 145 13.86 12.71 2.79
C HIS A 145 14.04 13.89 3.76
N SER A 146 12.98 14.64 4.06
CA SER A 146 13.05 15.82 4.92
C SER A 146 13.09 15.47 6.41
N LYS A 147 14.15 15.93 7.08
CA LYS A 147 14.26 15.86 8.55
C LYS A 147 13.19 16.69 9.27
N LEU A 148 12.57 17.67 8.58
CA LEU A 148 11.48 18.48 9.14
C LEU A 148 10.18 17.67 9.31
N LYS A 149 9.98 16.59 8.54
CA LYS A 149 8.76 15.77 8.62
C LYS A 149 8.55 15.21 10.02
N ALA A 150 9.63 14.68 10.60
CA ALA A 150 9.60 14.13 11.96
C ALA A 150 9.28 15.21 13.01
N LYS A 151 9.84 16.43 12.86
CA LYS A 151 9.57 17.56 13.76
C LYS A 151 8.13 18.05 13.64
N LEU A 152 7.62 18.26 12.43
CA LEU A 152 6.27 18.78 12.19
C LEU A 152 5.18 17.77 12.54
N ASN A 153 5.41 16.47 12.30
CA ASN A 153 4.49 15.42 12.74
C ASN A 153 4.32 15.39 14.27
N LYS A 154 5.37 15.74 15.04
CA LYS A 154 5.28 15.85 16.51
C LYS A 154 4.30 16.95 16.95
N PHE A 155 4.12 17.98 16.13
CA PHE A 155 3.19 19.10 16.38
C PHE A 155 1.85 18.94 15.63
N HIS A 156 1.56 17.77 15.06
CA HIS A 156 0.37 17.52 14.23
C HIS A 156 0.26 18.40 12.97
N LEU A 157 1.36 19.04 12.54
CA LEU A 157 1.45 19.89 11.35
C LEU A 157 1.96 19.11 10.13
N GLY A 158 1.69 17.80 10.08
CA GLY A 158 2.19 16.90 9.02
C GLY A 158 1.70 17.25 7.62
N ASN A 159 0.56 17.90 7.47
CA ASN A 159 0.07 18.35 6.17
C ASN A 159 0.78 19.62 5.68
N LEU A 160 1.27 20.47 6.61
CA LEU A 160 1.94 21.73 6.28
C LEU A 160 3.29 21.50 5.59
N ILE A 161 3.97 20.39 5.89
CA ILE A 161 5.24 20.08 5.23
C ILE A 161 5.07 19.88 3.72
N TYR A 162 3.95 19.33 3.26
CA TYR A 162 3.71 19.15 1.83
C TYR A 162 3.55 20.50 1.14
N VAL A 163 2.83 21.45 1.74
CA VAL A 163 2.66 22.81 1.21
C VAL A 163 4.00 23.55 1.16
N LEU A 164 4.75 23.55 2.25
CA LEU A 164 6.06 24.22 2.31
C LEU A 164 7.05 23.63 1.32
N THR A 165 7.10 22.30 1.22
CA THR A 165 7.98 21.61 0.27
C THR A 165 7.55 21.91 -1.16
N ALA A 166 6.24 21.93 -1.45
CA ALA A 166 5.72 22.31 -2.77
C ALA A 166 6.16 23.72 -3.18
N ILE A 167 6.00 24.72 -2.29
CA ILE A 167 6.46 26.09 -2.56
C ILE A 167 7.97 26.13 -2.81
N GLN A 168 8.75 25.46 -1.96
CA GLN A 168 10.21 25.41 -2.08
C GLN A 168 10.65 24.74 -3.40
N CYS A 169 9.90 23.71 -3.80
CA CYS A 169 10.05 22.99 -5.06
C CYS A 169 9.74 23.91 -6.26
N LEU A 170 8.68 24.71 -6.22
CA LEU A 170 8.32 25.65 -7.30
C LEU A 170 9.39 26.72 -7.57
N ILE A 171 10.20 27.07 -6.56
CA ILE A 171 11.24 28.11 -6.68
C ILE A 171 12.49 27.58 -7.42
N LYS A 172 12.72 26.25 -7.46
CA LYS A 172 13.82 25.68 -8.24
C LYS A 172 13.46 25.65 -9.73
N LYS A 173 14.47 25.74 -10.61
CA LYS A 173 14.25 25.80 -12.07
C LYS A 173 13.51 24.54 -12.57
N PRO A 174 12.45 24.68 -13.38
CA PRO A 174 11.75 23.54 -13.96
C PRO A 174 12.65 22.76 -14.92
N ALA A 175 12.47 21.45 -14.93
CA ALA A 175 13.05 20.53 -15.89
C ALA A 175 11.94 20.11 -16.87
N PHE A 176 12.20 20.14 -18.17
CA PHE A 176 11.23 19.60 -19.12
C PHE A 176 11.64 18.18 -19.45
N ALA A 177 10.69 17.26 -19.40
CA ALA A 177 10.89 15.91 -19.93
C ALA A 177 9.69 15.52 -20.79
N SER A 178 9.94 14.62 -21.73
CA SER A 178 8.90 14.02 -22.57
C SER A 178 8.73 12.57 -22.17
N LEU A 179 7.48 12.10 -22.18
CA LEU A 179 7.12 10.71 -21.90
C LEU A 179 6.61 10.07 -23.18
N VAL A 180 7.11 8.89 -23.52
CA VAL A 180 6.54 8.07 -24.61
C VAL A 180 5.79 6.92 -23.97
N LEU A 181 4.51 6.79 -24.30
CA LEU A 181 3.65 5.70 -23.90
C LEU A 181 3.41 4.81 -25.11
N GLU A 182 3.86 3.56 -25.04
CA GLU A 182 3.59 2.55 -26.07
C GLU A 182 2.44 1.66 -25.61
N ASN A 183 1.42 1.49 -26.45
CA ASN A 183 0.31 0.57 -26.16
C ASN A 183 0.64 -0.87 -26.58
N GLU A 184 -0.24 -1.82 -26.24
CA GLU A 184 -0.03 -3.25 -26.54
C GLU A 184 0.04 -3.57 -28.04
N VAL A 185 -0.39 -2.65 -28.90
CA VAL A 185 -0.39 -2.78 -30.37
C VAL A 185 0.85 -2.10 -30.98
N GLY A 186 1.73 -1.52 -30.17
CA GLY A 186 2.96 -0.83 -30.59
C GLY A 186 2.77 0.64 -31.00
N GLU A 187 1.58 1.21 -30.79
CA GLU A 187 1.36 2.64 -31.04
C GLU A 187 1.96 3.47 -29.92
N SER A 188 2.77 4.46 -30.28
CA SER A 188 3.43 5.36 -29.33
C SER A 188 2.73 6.72 -29.25
N ILE A 189 2.39 7.14 -28.05
CA ILE A 189 1.90 8.48 -27.72
C ILE A 189 3.02 9.24 -27.01
N GLU A 190 3.48 10.34 -27.60
CA GLU A 190 4.48 11.22 -26.99
C GLU A 190 3.79 12.38 -26.26
N LEU A 191 4.04 12.49 -24.95
CA LEU A 191 3.63 13.61 -24.11
C LEU A 191 4.84 14.52 -23.89
N LYS A 192 4.85 15.67 -24.59
CA LYS A 192 5.93 16.66 -24.53
C LYS A 192 5.73 17.68 -23.43
N ASP A 193 6.84 18.27 -23.00
CA ASP A 193 6.88 19.40 -22.06
C ASP A 193 6.12 19.15 -20.76
N LEU A 194 6.12 17.89 -20.32
CA LEU A 194 5.59 17.55 -19.00
C LEU A 194 6.40 18.30 -17.95
N PHE A 195 5.67 18.85 -16.99
CA PHE A 195 6.25 19.71 -15.98
C PHE A 195 6.96 18.88 -14.90
N PHE A 196 8.27 18.70 -15.09
CA PHE A 196 9.16 18.19 -14.07
C PHE A 196 9.85 19.40 -13.42
N PHE A 197 10.26 19.27 -12.18
CA PHE A 197 11.14 20.26 -11.57
C PHE A 197 12.36 19.52 -11.03
N HIS A 198 13.54 20.08 -11.26
CA HIS A 198 14.83 19.50 -10.90
C HIS A 198 15.08 19.54 -9.39
#